data_AF-R0LHE9-F1
#
_entry.id   AF-R0LHE9-F1
#
_cell.length_a   1.000
_cell.length_b   1.000
_cell.length_c   1.000
_cell.angle_alpha   90.00
_cell.angle_beta   90.00
_cell.angle_gamma   90.00
#
_symmetry.space_group_name_H-M   'P 1'
#
loop_
_entity.id
_entity.type
_entity.pdbx_description
1 polymer ?
#
loop_
_entity_poly.entity_id
_entity_poly.type
_entity_poly.pdbx_seq_one_letter_code
_entity_poly.pdbx_strand_id
1 'polypeptide(L)'
;DDDFQLIQRTFMEKHYQEFDDSEENKLIYTSIFNEYISLIEKYIEEKLLDRIPGFNMTAFTMSLQQHKDEMAGDIFDMLLTFTDFLAFKEMFLDYRA
;
A
#
# COMPACT_ATOMS: atom_id res chain seq x y z
N ASP A 1 -1.05 9.58 10.48
CA ASP A 1 -1.20 8.52 11.49
C ASP A 1 0.16 7.95 11.83
N ASP A 2 0.57 8.06 13.10
CA ASP A 2 1.80 7.44 13.61
C ASP A 2 1.77 5.90 13.49
N ASP A 3 0.60 5.28 13.64
CA ASP A 3 0.41 3.83 13.44
C ASP A 3 0.76 3.38 12.01
N PHE A 4 0.27 4.10 11.00
CA PHE A 4 0.55 3.78 9.60
C PHE A 4 2.05 3.89 9.29
N GLN A 5 2.68 4.95 9.76
CA GLN A 5 4.12 5.17 9.62
C GLN A 5 4.93 4.07 10.32
N LEU A 6 4.48 3.62 11.51
CA LEU A 6 5.13 2.53 12.24
C LEU A 6 5.01 1.18 11.51
N ILE A 7 3.82 0.88 10.98
CA ILE A 7 3.58 -0.34 10.19
C ILE A 7 4.45 -0.35 8.94
N GLN A 8 4.49 0.76 8.20
CA GLN A 8 5.35 0.90 7.03
C GLN A 8 6.83 0.71 7.40
N ARG A 9 7.33 1.42 8.42
CA ARG A 9 8.73 1.26 8.87
C ARG A 9 9.06 -0.15 9.28
N THR A 10 8.21 -0.80 10.07
CA THR A 10 8.43 -2.18 10.52
C THR A 10 8.48 -3.14 9.33
N PHE A 11 7.60 -2.94 8.35
CA PHE A 11 7.60 -3.72 7.11
C PHE A 11 8.89 -3.49 6.30
N MET A 12 9.33 -2.23 6.22
CA MET A 12 10.56 -1.86 5.52
C MET A 12 11.81 -2.44 6.19
N GLU A 13 11.92 -2.34 7.52
CA GLU A 13 13.02 -2.94 8.31
C GLU A 13 13.13 -4.45 8.11
N LYS A 14 12.02 -5.14 7.89
CA LYS A 14 12.00 -6.58 7.64
C LYS A 14 12.52 -6.94 6.24
N HIS A 15 12.32 -6.09 5.24
CA HIS A 15 12.53 -6.44 3.83
C HIS A 15 13.59 -5.59 3.09
N TYR A 16 14.12 -4.51 3.68
CA TYR A 16 15.03 -3.58 3.00
C TYR A 16 16.32 -4.21 2.46
N GLN A 17 16.78 -5.32 3.06
CA GLN A 17 17.97 -6.02 2.59
C GLN A 17 17.75 -6.74 1.26
N GLU A 18 16.50 -7.13 0.97
CA GLU A 18 16.14 -7.84 -0.25
C GLU A 18 16.18 -6.92 -1.46
N PHE A 19 15.86 -5.62 -1.29
CA PHE A 19 15.83 -4.64 -2.37
C PHE A 19 17.23 -4.16 -2.76
N ASP A 20 17.44 -3.97 -4.06
CA ASP A 20 18.64 -3.40 -4.65
C ASP A 20 18.30 -2.46 -5.80
N ASP A 21 19.22 -1.55 -6.08
CA ASP A 21 19.12 -0.54 -7.15
C ASP A 21 19.45 -1.14 -8.54
N SER A 22 19.16 -2.43 -8.73
CA SER A 22 19.29 -3.11 -10.02
C SER A 22 18.06 -2.82 -10.88
N GLU A 23 18.25 -2.68 -12.20
CA GLU A 23 17.12 -2.64 -13.14
C GLU A 23 16.35 -3.97 -13.16
N GLU A 24 17.02 -5.10 -12.90
CA GLU A 24 16.38 -6.42 -12.83
C GLU A 24 15.68 -6.63 -11.48
N ASN A 25 14.38 -6.95 -11.51
CA ASN A 25 13.59 -7.22 -10.33
C ASN A 25 13.73 -8.69 -9.88
N LYS A 26 13.99 -8.90 -8.58
CA LYS A 26 14.03 -10.25 -8.01
C LYS A 26 12.62 -10.84 -7.93
N LEU A 27 12.49 -12.15 -8.15
CA LEU A 27 11.21 -12.86 -8.00
C LEU A 27 10.58 -12.69 -6.61
N ILE A 28 11.40 -12.50 -5.59
CA ILE A 28 10.92 -12.28 -4.22
C ILE A 28 10.19 -10.94 -4.07
N TYR A 29 10.46 -9.94 -4.92
CA TYR A 29 9.79 -8.63 -4.87
C TYR A 29 8.29 -8.76 -5.06
N THR A 30 7.83 -9.67 -5.91
CA THR A 30 6.39 -9.94 -6.08
C THR A 30 5.77 -10.48 -4.79
N SER A 31 6.48 -11.36 -4.07
CA SER A 31 5.98 -11.92 -2.82
C SER A 31 5.90 -10.86 -1.72
N ILE A 32 6.95 -10.04 -1.60
CA ILE A 32 7.00 -8.95 -0.62
C ILE A 32 5.96 -7.88 -0.96
N PHE A 33 5.80 -7.54 -2.24
CA PHE A 33 4.79 -6.57 -2.67
C PHE A 33 3.37 -7.04 -2.34
N ASN A 34 3.02 -8.31 -2.61
CA ASN A 34 1.71 -8.85 -2.23
C ASN A 34 1.48 -8.84 -0.71
N GLU A 35 2.53 -9.09 0.08
CA GLU A 35 2.48 -8.97 1.55
C GLU A 35 2.21 -7.52 1.97
N TYR A 36 2.86 -6.55 1.33
CA TYR A 36 2.64 -5.12 1.56
C TYR A 36 1.21 -4.70 1.21
N ILE A 37 0.69 -5.08 0.04
CA ILE A 37 -0.69 -4.78 -0.37
C ILE A 37 -1.67 -5.33 0.65
N SER A 38 -1.51 -6.59 1.05
CA SER A 38 -2.39 -7.22 2.05
C SER A 38 -2.34 -6.49 3.40
N LEU A 39 -1.16 -6.02 3.81
CA LEU A 39 -0.98 -5.27 5.06
C LEU A 39 -1.67 -3.91 5.02
N ILE A 40 -1.52 -3.17 3.92
CA ILE A 40 -2.13 -1.85 3.72
C ILE A 40 -3.65 -1.98 3.57
N GLU A 41 -4.14 -2.93 2.77
CA GLU A 41 -5.56 -3.21 2.61
C GLU A 41 -6.21 -3.52 3.95
N LYS A 42 -5.59 -4.40 4.75
CA LYS A 42 -6.09 -4.76 6.07
C LYS A 42 -6.12 -3.54 7.01
N TYR A 43 -5.05 -2.74 7.03
CA TYR A 43 -4.99 -1.54 7.86
C TYR A 43 -6.10 -0.55 7.51
N ILE A 44 -6.32 -0.31 6.22
CA ILE A 44 -7.38 0.58 5.73
C ILE A 44 -8.76 0.02 6.11
N GLU A 45 -8.98 -1.28 5.89
CA GLU A 45 -10.24 -1.94 6.24
C GLU A 45 -10.53 -1.83 7.74
N GLU A 46 -9.56 -2.13 8.61
CA GLU A 46 -9.72 -2.03 10.07
C GLU A 46 -10.03 -0.59 10.51
N LYS A 47 -9.33 0.41 9.97
CA LYS A 47 -9.57 1.83 10.29
C LYS A 47 -10.93 2.32 9.78
N LEU A 48 -11.40 1.81 8.64
CA LEU A 48 -12.72 2.14 8.10
C LEU A 48 -13.84 1.44 8.86
N LEU A 49 -13.66 0.18 9.26
CA LEU A 49 -14.61 -0.56 10.10
C LEU A 49 -14.78 0.07 11.48
N ASP A 50 -13.68 0.54 12.09
CA ASP A 50 -13.70 1.19 13.40
C ASP A 50 -14.53 2.50 13.38
N ARG A 51 -14.50 3.22 12.25
CA ARG A 51 -15.29 4.45 12.05
C ARG A 51 -16.70 4.21 11.51
N ILE A 52 -16.87 3.19 10.68
CA ILE A 52 -18.11 2.88 9.95
C ILE A 52 -18.50 1.42 10.25
N PRO A 53 -19.36 1.18 11.25
CA PRO A 53 -19.81 -0.15 11.58
C PRO A 53 -20.57 -0.77 10.41
N GLY A 54 -20.17 -1.96 9.98
CA GLY A 54 -20.74 -2.63 8.81
C GLY A 54 -20.13 -2.20 7.47
N PHE A 55 -19.00 -1.48 7.49
CA PHE A 55 -18.22 -1.21 6.28
C PHE A 55 -17.85 -2.52 5.55
N ASN A 56 -17.89 -2.48 4.21
CA ASN A 56 -17.55 -3.61 3.37
C ASN A 56 -16.52 -3.15 2.33
N MET A 57 -15.30 -3.67 2.45
CA MET A 57 -14.19 -3.28 1.57
C MET A 57 -14.47 -3.62 0.11
N THR A 58 -15.10 -4.75 -0.19
CA THR A 58 -15.45 -5.14 -1.57
C THR A 58 -16.45 -4.17 -2.21
N ALA A 59 -17.50 -3.79 -1.49
CA ALA A 59 -18.48 -2.81 -1.94
C ALA A 59 -17.84 -1.43 -2.12
N PHE A 60 -16.95 -1.05 -1.20
CA PHE A 60 -16.16 0.17 -1.31
C PHE A 60 -15.33 0.16 -2.60
N THR A 61 -14.47 -0.84 -2.82
CA THR A 61 -13.62 -0.92 -4.02
C THR A 61 -14.42 -0.95 -5.32
N MET A 62 -15.60 -1.58 -5.36
CA MET A 62 -16.50 -1.52 -6.51
C MET A 62 -17.03 -0.10 -6.75
N SER A 63 -17.52 0.57 -5.72
CA SER A 63 -17.94 1.98 -5.81
C SER A 63 -16.77 2.91 -6.15
N LEU A 64 -15.56 2.63 -5.65
CA LEU A 64 -14.33 3.36 -5.98
C LEU A 64 -14.04 3.29 -7.49
N GLN A 65 -14.16 2.10 -8.10
CA GLN A 65 -13.93 1.95 -9.54
C GLN A 65 -14.99 2.63 -10.39
N GLN A 66 -16.25 2.67 -9.91
CA GLN A 66 -17.36 3.29 -10.64
C GLN A 66 -17.36 4.82 -10.57
N HIS A 67 -16.88 5.39 -9.48
CA HIS A 67 -16.86 6.85 -9.26
C HIS A 67 -15.46 7.45 -9.33
N LYS A 68 -14.52 6.78 -10.02
CA LYS A 68 -13.13 7.22 -10.17
C LYS A 68 -13.00 8.64 -10.76
N ASP A 69 -13.95 9.05 -11.61
CA ASP A 69 -14.01 10.39 -12.22
C ASP A 69 -14.65 11.47 -11.32
N GLU A 70 -15.41 11.09 -10.28
CA GLU A 70 -16.19 12.05 -9.46
C GLU A 70 -15.59 12.29 -8.07
N MET A 71 -14.80 11.35 -7.54
CA MET A 71 -14.20 11.50 -6.22
C MET A 71 -12.86 12.24 -6.29
N ALA A 72 -12.53 13.00 -5.22
CA ALA A 72 -11.31 13.80 -5.11
C ALA A 72 -10.06 12.99 -5.52
N GLY A 73 -9.53 13.29 -6.72
CA GLY A 73 -8.47 12.53 -7.37
C GLY A 73 -7.25 12.32 -6.48
N ASP A 74 -6.91 13.29 -5.65
CA ASP A 74 -5.72 13.24 -4.78
C ASP A 74 -5.72 12.06 -3.79
N ILE A 75 -6.87 11.71 -3.20
CA ILE A 75 -6.95 10.60 -2.22
C ILE A 75 -6.88 9.26 -2.95
N PHE A 76 -7.46 9.19 -4.15
CA PHE A 76 -7.44 7.98 -4.97
C PHE A 76 -6.08 7.73 -5.59
N ASP A 77 -5.44 8.78 -6.10
CA ASP A 77 -4.07 8.72 -6.58
C ASP A 77 -3.14 8.30 -5.44
N MET A 78 -3.35 8.79 -4.22
CA MET A 78 -2.62 8.32 -3.04
C MET A 78 -2.87 6.84 -2.72
N LEU A 79 -4.10 6.32 -2.87
CA LEU A 79 -4.36 4.89 -2.68
C LEU A 79 -3.74 4.05 -3.82
N LEU A 80 -3.75 4.58 -5.04
CA LEU A 80 -3.16 3.93 -6.21
C LEU A 80 -1.64 3.84 -6.10
N THR A 81 -0.96 4.84 -5.52
CA THR A 81 0.49 4.77 -5.31
C THR A 81 0.90 3.64 -4.35
N PHE A 82 0.04 3.24 -3.40
CA PHE A 82 0.31 2.05 -2.59
C PHE A 82 0.24 0.75 -3.40
N THR A 83 -0.54 0.74 -4.49
CA THR A 83 -0.66 -0.38 -5.42
C THR A 83 0.32 -0.29 -6.60
N ASP A 84 1.17 0.73 -6.64
CA ASP A 84 2.19 0.91 -7.66
C ASP A 84 3.52 0.27 -7.23
N PHE A 85 3.99 -0.68 -8.03
CA PHE A 85 5.22 -1.40 -7.72
C PHE A 85 6.49 -0.53 -7.85
N LEU A 86 6.51 0.43 -8.78
CA LEU A 86 7.68 1.30 -8.97
C LEU A 86 7.83 2.24 -7.78
N ALA A 87 6.74 2.89 -7.36
CA ALA A 87 6.71 3.74 -6.17
C ALA A 87 7.08 2.94 -4.91
N PHE A 88 6.59 1.71 -4.80
CA PHE A 88 6.95 0.79 -3.72
C PHE A 88 8.44 0.45 -3.71
N LYS A 89 9.04 0.15 -4.87
CA LYS A 89 10.48 -0.14 -4.97
C LYS A 89 11.31 1.08 -4.60
N GLU A 90 10.97 2.26 -5.14
CA GLU A 90 11.66 3.52 -4.81
C GLU A 90 11.64 3.80 -3.31
N MET A 91 10.51 3.60 -2.65
CA MET A 91 10.39 3.76 -1.19
C MET A 91 11.41 2.90 -0.43
N PHE A 92 11.64 1.65 -0.87
CA PHE A 92 12.65 0.77 -0.27
C PHE A 92 14.09 1.20 -0.55
N LEU A 93 14.36 1.75 -1.74
CA LEU A 93 15.67 2.27 -2.10
C LEU A 93 16.00 3.53 -1.29
N ASP A 94 15.06 4.44 -1.15
CA ASP A 94 15.18 5.65 -0.32
C ASP A 94 15.41 5.31 1.16
N TYR A 95 14.75 4.27 1.68
CA TYR A 95 14.93 3.84 3.05
C TYR A 95 16.32 3.25 3.34
N ARG A 96 16.97 2.71 2.31
CA ARG A 96 18.32 2.13 2.42
C ARG A 96 19.42 3.19 2.31
N ALA A 97 19.15 4.30 1.63
CA ALA A 97 20.10 5.38 1.34
C ALA A 97 20.52 6.15 2.61
#